data_AF-A0A2H6A0J8-F1
#
_entry.id   AF-A0A2H6A0J8-F1
#
_cell.length_a   1.000
_cell.length_b   1.000
_cell.length_c   1.000
_cell.angle_alpha   90.00
_cell.angle_beta   90.00
_cell.angle_gamma   90.00
#
_symmetry.space_group_name_H-M   'P 1'
#
loop_
_entity.id
_entity.type
_entity.pdbx_description
1 polymer ?
#
loop_
_entity_poly.entity_id
_entity_poly.type
_entity_poly.pdbx_seq_one_letter_code
_entity_poly.pdbx_strand_id
1 'polypeptide(L)'
;MRSAVLEARAAVRRLEQEVGSTEAALAAEREQLLAAERRGRLAEGIGDRETVEVARRFAAKHSERVALLERKLRVQREELTLLQRELSEMVEELGRAEQRAGAGGDAASEDEELLRYRMERAAREALAQEQLEALKRRMGR
;
A
#
# COMPACT_ATOMS: atom_id res chain seq x y z
N MET A 1 4.53 -16.42 12.51
CA MET A 1 5.24 -15.21 12.03
C MET A 1 4.76 -14.75 10.66
N ARG A 2 4.83 -15.57 9.60
CA ARG A 2 4.40 -15.16 8.25
C ARG A 2 2.95 -14.68 8.17
N SER A 3 2.01 -15.34 8.86
CA SER A 3 0.62 -14.90 8.98
C SER A 3 0.50 -13.51 9.64
N ALA A 4 1.19 -13.30 10.76
CA ALA A 4 1.20 -12.02 11.48
C ALA A 4 1.75 -10.87 10.61
N VAL A 5 2.79 -11.11 9.80
CA VAL A 5 3.30 -10.11 8.84
C VAL A 5 2.25 -9.77 7.77
N LEU A 6 1.50 -10.76 7.28
CA LEU A 6 0.42 -10.52 6.31
C LEU A 6 -0.73 -9.70 6.92
N GLU A 7 -1.09 -10.00 8.16
CA GLU A 7 -2.10 -9.25 8.91
C GLU A 7 -1.67 -7.80 9.15
N ALA A 8 -0.42 -7.58 9.59
CA ALA A 8 0.18 -6.26 9.77
C ALA A 8 0.21 -5.46 8.45
N ARG A 9 0.60 -6.09 7.33
CA ARG A 9 0.51 -5.46 5.99
C ARG A 9 -0.91 -5.07 5.62
N ALA A 10 -1.90 -5.89 5.96
CA ALA A 10 -3.30 -5.58 5.70
C ALA A 10 -3.77 -4.42 6.58
N ALA A 11 -3.34 -4.34 7.84
CA ALA A 11 -3.64 -3.23 8.75
C ALA A 11 -3.06 -1.90 8.25
N VAL A 12 -1.78 -1.88 7.85
CA VAL A 12 -1.14 -0.70 7.24
C VAL A 12 -1.92 -0.21 6.02
N ARG A 13 -2.26 -1.12 5.09
CA ARG A 13 -3.05 -0.73 3.90
C ARG A 13 -4.42 -0.17 4.22
N ARG A 14 -5.11 -0.71 5.24
CA ARG A 14 -6.41 -0.16 5.68
C ARG A 14 -6.23 1.25 6.23
N LEU A 15 -5.23 1.47 7.08
CA LEU A 15 -4.98 2.79 7.65
C LEU A 15 -4.56 3.81 6.59
N GLU A 16 -3.78 3.43 5.59
CA GLU A 16 -3.45 4.27 4.42
C GLU A 16 -4.71 4.73 3.67
N GLN A 17 -5.67 3.83 3.47
CA GLN A 17 -6.96 4.16 2.84
C GLN A 17 -7.79 5.09 3.73
N GLU A 18 -7.80 4.88 5.04
CA GLU A 18 -8.51 5.74 5.99
C GLU A 18 -7.90 7.14 6.09
N VAL A 19 -6.57 7.26 6.01
CA VAL A 19 -5.85 8.52 5.90
C VAL A 19 -6.29 9.25 4.63
N GLY A 20 -6.25 8.59 3.47
CA GLY A 20 -6.67 9.19 2.20
C GLY A 20 -8.14 9.64 2.19
N SER A 21 -9.03 8.85 2.79
CA SER A 21 -10.43 9.22 2.97
C SER A 21 -10.60 10.46 3.87
N THR A 22 -9.83 10.54 4.96
CA THR A 22 -9.87 11.68 5.88
C THR A 22 -9.27 12.94 5.23
N GLU A 23 -8.23 12.81 4.42
CA GLU A 23 -7.68 13.91 3.62
C GLU A 23 -8.70 14.47 2.63
N ALA A 24 -9.39 13.59 1.89
CA ALA A 24 -10.45 13.99 0.97
C ALA A 24 -11.60 14.69 1.69
N ALA A 25 -12.04 14.17 2.84
CA ALA A 25 -13.06 14.80 3.68
C ALA A 25 -12.62 16.17 4.20
N LEU A 26 -11.36 16.30 4.65
CA LEU A 26 -10.80 17.57 5.10
C LEU A 26 -10.74 18.61 3.98
N ALA A 27 -10.33 18.20 2.78
CA ALA A 27 -10.30 19.08 1.61
C ALA A 27 -11.71 19.61 1.27
N ALA A 28 -12.70 18.70 1.18
CA ALA A 28 -14.09 19.07 0.92
C ALA A 28 -14.65 20.01 1.99
N GLU A 29 -14.38 19.74 3.28
CA GLU A 29 -14.88 20.57 4.38
C GLU A 29 -14.25 21.98 4.37
N ARG A 30 -12.96 22.10 4.04
CA ARG A 30 -12.29 23.40 3.85
C ARG A 30 -12.90 24.20 2.70
N GLU A 31 -13.27 23.54 1.61
CA GLU A 31 -13.99 24.20 0.51
C GLU A 31 -15.36 24.73 0.94
N GLN A 32 -16.11 23.96 1.74
CA GLN A 32 -17.40 24.41 2.30
C GLN A 32 -17.23 25.60 3.24
N LEU A 33 -16.22 25.59 4.11
CA LEU A 33 -15.89 26.73 4.97
C LEU A 33 -15.64 27.98 4.13
N LEU A 34 -14.74 27.89 3.14
CA LEU A 34 -14.42 29.02 2.27
C LEU A 34 -15.67 29.49 1.49
N ALA A 35 -16.54 28.58 1.06
CA ALA A 35 -17.78 28.93 0.37
C ALA A 35 -18.75 29.68 1.29
N ALA A 36 -18.94 29.22 2.53
CA ALA A 36 -19.79 29.89 3.52
C ALA A 36 -19.27 31.30 3.83
N GLU A 37 -17.97 31.45 4.05
CA GLU A 37 -17.35 32.76 4.30
C GLU A 37 -17.48 33.71 3.11
N ARG A 38 -17.25 33.22 1.87
CA ARG A 38 -17.43 34.03 0.66
C ARG A 38 -18.87 34.51 0.53
N ARG A 39 -19.86 33.63 0.72
CA ARG A 39 -21.28 34.00 0.65
C ARG A 39 -21.64 35.03 1.73
N GLY A 40 -21.12 34.86 2.94
CA GLY A 40 -21.30 35.84 4.02
C GLY A 40 -20.77 37.23 3.66
N ARG A 41 -19.55 37.31 3.08
CA ARG A 41 -18.98 38.59 2.62
C ARG A 41 -19.80 39.25 1.50
N LEU A 42 -20.31 38.45 0.56
CA LEU A 42 -21.16 38.97 -0.52
C LEU A 42 -22.48 39.52 0.03
N ALA A 43 -23.12 38.79 0.95
CA ALA A 43 -24.36 39.21 1.59
C ALA A 43 -24.17 40.50 2.41
N GLU A 44 -23.04 40.63 3.11
CA GLU A 44 -22.67 41.85 3.83
C GLU A 44 -22.56 43.04 2.89
N GLY A 45 -21.96 42.85 1.70
CA GLY A 45 -21.83 43.89 0.69
C GLY A 45 -23.15 44.43 0.13
N ILE A 46 -24.23 43.64 0.19
CA ILE A 46 -25.57 44.05 -0.25
C ILE A 46 -26.54 44.36 0.91
N GLY A 47 -26.07 44.28 2.16
CA GLY A 47 -26.88 44.55 3.34
C GLY A 47 -27.87 43.45 3.72
N ASP A 48 -27.73 42.24 3.17
CA ASP A 48 -28.56 41.08 3.53
C ASP A 48 -28.09 40.48 4.86
N ARG A 49 -28.66 40.99 5.95
CA ARG A 49 -28.28 40.59 7.32
C ARG A 49 -28.64 39.14 7.64
N GLU A 50 -29.75 38.63 7.12
CA GLU A 50 -30.19 37.26 7.38
C GLU A 50 -29.19 36.27 6.80
N THR A 51 -28.81 36.46 5.52
CA THR A 51 -27.81 35.60 4.89
C THR A 51 -26.44 35.70 5.57
N VAL A 52 -26.04 36.88 6.06
CA VAL A 52 -24.79 37.05 6.84
C VAL A 52 -24.82 36.19 8.11
N GLU A 53 -25.91 36.22 8.87
CA GLU A 53 -26.03 35.43 10.09
C GLU A 53 -25.99 33.94 9.81
N VAL A 54 -26.72 33.49 8.79
CA VAL A 54 -26.71 32.07 8.37
C VAL A 54 -25.31 31.66 7.94
N ALA A 55 -24.65 32.44 7.07
CA ALA A 55 -23.29 32.16 6.61
C ALA A 55 -22.29 32.04 7.78
N ARG A 56 -22.38 32.92 8.78
CA ARG A 56 -21.54 32.86 9.99
C ARG A 56 -21.76 31.57 10.79
N ARG A 57 -23.02 31.15 10.97
CA ARG A 57 -23.33 29.88 11.66
C ARG A 57 -22.77 28.67 10.92
N PHE A 58 -22.86 28.64 9.60
CA PHE A 58 -22.29 27.56 8.80
C PHE A 58 -20.75 27.59 8.82
N ALA A 59 -20.14 28.76 8.68
CA ALA A 59 -18.68 28.91 8.77
C ALA A 59 -18.14 28.43 10.13
N ALA A 60 -18.80 28.76 11.25
CA ALA A 60 -18.44 28.25 12.57
C ALA A 60 -18.51 26.71 12.66
N LYS A 61 -19.58 26.09 12.14
CA LYS A 61 -19.70 24.62 12.11
C LYS A 61 -18.63 23.97 11.25
N HIS A 62 -18.37 24.52 10.06
CA HIS A 62 -17.35 23.99 9.15
C HIS A 62 -15.95 24.14 9.74
N SER A 63 -15.64 25.26 10.41
CA SER A 63 -14.32 25.46 11.04
C SER A 63 -14.07 24.50 12.20
N GLU A 64 -15.09 24.23 13.03
CA GLU A 64 -15.03 23.20 14.07
C GLU A 64 -14.75 21.82 13.48
N ARG A 65 -15.44 21.46 12.39
CA ARG A 65 -15.25 20.17 11.72
C ARG A 65 -13.88 20.06 11.04
N VAL A 66 -13.39 21.12 10.39
CA VAL A 66 -12.02 21.20 9.84
C VAL A 66 -11.01 20.91 10.94
N ALA A 67 -11.12 21.59 12.09
CA ALA A 67 -10.19 21.40 13.20
C ALA A 67 -10.24 19.97 13.76
N LEU A 68 -11.42 19.33 13.78
CA LEU A 68 -11.56 17.92 14.18
C LEU A 68 -10.89 16.97 13.18
N LEU A 69 -11.13 17.18 11.88
CA LEU A 69 -10.53 16.36 10.82
C LEU A 69 -9.01 16.51 10.76
N GLU A 70 -8.47 17.71 10.99
CA GLU A 70 -7.03 17.95 11.10
C GLU A 70 -6.41 17.17 12.27
N ARG A 71 -7.05 17.21 13.45
CA ARG A 71 -6.59 16.42 14.61
C ARG A 71 -6.63 14.93 14.32
N LYS A 72 -7.73 14.45 13.71
CA LYS A 72 -7.88 13.04 13.32
C LYS A 72 -6.77 12.62 12.34
N LEU A 73 -6.55 13.40 11.29
CA LEU A 73 -5.53 13.13 10.27
C LEU A 73 -4.13 13.08 10.88
N ARG A 74 -3.81 13.99 11.80
CA ARG A 74 -2.53 13.97 12.52
C ARG A 74 -2.33 12.65 13.26
N VAL A 75 -3.30 12.24 14.07
CA VAL A 75 -3.23 10.99 14.84
C VAL A 75 -3.10 9.78 13.92
N GLN A 76 -3.88 9.71 12.84
CA GLN A 76 -3.81 8.59 11.89
C GLN A 76 -2.45 8.51 11.18
N ARG A 77 -1.81 9.64 10.86
CA ARG A 77 -0.47 9.66 10.27
C ARG A 77 0.61 9.23 11.26
N GLU A 78 0.48 9.63 12.52
CA GLU A 78 1.37 9.17 13.60
C GLU A 78 1.23 7.66 13.82
N GLU A 79 0.00 7.14 13.87
CA GLU A 79 -0.30 5.71 13.96
C GLU A 79 0.24 4.93 12.75
N LEU A 80 0.07 5.46 11.53
CA LEU A 80 0.60 4.84 10.32
C LEU A 80 2.12 4.72 10.37
N THR A 81 2.80 5.78 10.84
CA THR A 81 4.25 5.78 11.02
C THR A 81 4.69 4.69 12.01
N LEU A 82 3.94 4.51 13.10
CA LEU A 82 4.21 3.47 14.08
C LEU A 82 4.05 2.06 13.48
N LEU A 83 2.90 1.79 12.86
CA LEU A 83 2.62 0.48 12.25
C LEU A 83 3.58 0.12 11.11
N GLN A 84 4.03 1.11 10.33
CA GLN A 84 5.04 0.89 9.29
C GLN A 84 6.40 0.48 9.88
N ARG A 85 6.80 1.06 11.02
CA ARG A 85 8.03 0.66 11.74
C ARG A 85 7.90 -0.75 12.29
N GLU A 86 6.81 -1.05 12.99
CA GLU A 86 6.54 -2.40 13.53
C GLU A 86 6.53 -3.45 12.42
N LEU A 87 5.89 -3.16 11.27
CA LEU A 87 5.89 -4.05 10.12
C LEU A 87 7.31 -4.28 9.56
N SER A 88 8.14 -3.24 9.51
CA SER A 88 9.54 -3.37 9.06
C SER A 88 10.30 -4.32 9.97
N GLU A 89 10.19 -4.14 11.29
CA GLU A 89 10.83 -5.00 12.29
C GLU A 89 10.35 -6.45 12.15
N MET A 90 9.04 -6.69 12.01
CA MET A 90 8.48 -8.03 11.82
C MET A 90 8.97 -8.71 10.53
N VAL A 91 9.16 -7.95 9.45
CA VAL A 91 9.68 -8.47 8.18
C VAL A 91 11.15 -8.86 8.31
N GLU A 92 11.96 -8.06 9.01
CA GLU A 92 13.35 -8.39 9.30
C GLU A 92 13.48 -9.65 10.15
N GLU A 93 12.67 -9.78 11.21
CA GLU A 93 12.64 -10.97 12.06
C GLU A 93 12.24 -12.22 11.29
N LEU A 94 11.22 -12.14 10.44
CA LEU A 94 10.80 -13.23 9.57
C LEU A 94 11.95 -13.65 8.64
N GLY A 95 12.63 -12.69 8.01
CA GLY A 95 13.77 -12.98 7.13
C GLY A 95 14.92 -13.68 7.86
N ARG A 96 15.26 -13.24 9.07
CA ARG A 96 16.27 -13.91 9.92
C ARG A 96 15.83 -15.31 10.34
N ALA A 97 14.54 -15.52 10.63
CA ALA A 97 13.99 -16.82 10.99
C ALA A 97 14.02 -17.81 9.80
N GLU A 98 13.64 -17.34 8.60
CA GLU A 98 13.70 -18.12 7.37
C GLU A 98 15.15 -18.48 6.98
N GLN A 99 16.10 -17.54 7.15
CA GLN A 99 17.53 -17.82 6.95
C GLN A 99 18.08 -18.86 7.92
N ARG A 100 17.70 -18.81 9.20
CA ARG A 100 18.09 -19.83 10.19
C ARG A 100 17.47 -21.19 9.88
N ALA A 101 16.22 -21.23 9.42
CA ALA A 101 15.56 -22.45 9.00
C ALA A 101 16.21 -23.04 7.72
N GLY A 102 16.64 -22.19 6.79
CA GLY A 102 17.36 -22.59 5.57
C GLY A 102 18.81 -23.02 5.83
N ALA A 103 19.49 -22.43 6.83
CA ALA A 103 20.86 -22.78 7.21
C ALA A 103 20.96 -24.12 7.99
N GLY A 104 19.84 -24.77 8.30
CA GLY A 104 19.77 -26.11 8.90
C GLY A 104 19.39 -27.23 7.91
N GLY A 105 19.35 -26.95 6.60
CA GLY A 105 18.83 -27.88 5.59
C GLY A 105 19.90 -28.43 4.65
N ASP A 106 20.62 -29.47 5.07
CA ASP A 106 21.38 -30.35 4.16
C ASP A 106 20.47 -30.91 3.02
N ALA A 107 19.17 -31.06 3.30
CA ALA A 107 18.19 -31.51 2.32
C ALA A 107 17.86 -30.47 1.22
N ALA A 108 18.02 -29.17 1.48
CA ALA A 108 17.74 -28.14 0.49
C ALA A 108 18.87 -28.02 -0.56
N SER A 109 20.13 -28.27 -0.16
CA SER A 109 21.23 -28.40 -1.12
C SER A 109 21.09 -29.65 -1.98
N GLU A 110 20.64 -30.77 -1.42
CA GLU A 110 20.36 -31.99 -2.17
C GLU A 110 19.24 -31.79 -3.20
N ASP A 111 18.14 -31.12 -2.83
CA ASP A 111 17.03 -30.81 -3.75
C ASP A 111 17.44 -29.82 -4.84
N GLU A 112 18.25 -28.80 -4.52
CA GLU A 112 18.76 -27.84 -5.50
C GLU A 112 19.75 -28.51 -6.47
N GLU A 113 20.59 -29.42 -5.98
CA GLU A 113 21.53 -30.20 -6.79
C GLU A 113 20.80 -31.22 -7.68
N LEU A 114 19.74 -31.86 -7.18
CA LEU A 114 18.86 -32.73 -7.97
C LEU A 114 18.15 -31.96 -9.09
N LEU A 115 17.69 -30.73 -8.80
CA LEU A 115 17.02 -29.89 -9.77
C LEU A 115 17.99 -29.45 -10.88
N ARG A 116 19.23 -29.06 -10.52
CA ARG A 116 20.30 -28.77 -11.49
C ARG A 116 20.62 -29.97 -12.37
N TYR A 117 20.76 -31.16 -11.77
CA TYR A 117 21.00 -32.41 -12.52
C TYR A 117 19.87 -32.72 -13.52
N ARG A 118 18.60 -32.53 -13.12
CA ARG A 118 17.44 -32.72 -14.01
C ARG A 118 17.43 -31.71 -15.16
N MET A 119 17.77 -30.45 -14.92
CA MET A 119 17.83 -29.41 -15.95
C MET A 119 18.97 -29.65 -16.95
N GLU A 120 20.15 -30.04 -16.48
CA GLU A 120 21.28 -30.39 -17.35
C GLU A 120 20.97 -31.60 -18.23
N ARG A 121 20.29 -32.61 -17.68
CA ARG A 121 19.83 -33.76 -18.45
C ARG A 121 18.83 -33.36 -19.54
N ALA A 122 17.84 -32.54 -19.20
CA ALA A 122 16.86 -32.05 -20.17
C ALA A 122 17.52 -31.22 -21.28
N ALA A 123 18.51 -30.38 -20.95
CA ALA A 123 19.25 -29.61 -21.93
C ALA A 123 20.07 -30.51 -22.88
N ARG A 124 20.71 -31.57 -22.37
CA ARG A 124 21.42 -32.55 -23.19
C ARG A 124 20.49 -33.33 -24.12
N GLU A 125 19.31 -33.72 -23.62
CA GLU A 125 18.29 -34.41 -24.40
C GLU A 125 17.73 -33.51 -25.52
N ALA A 126 17.48 -32.23 -25.24
CA ALA A 126 17.04 -31.25 -26.23
C ALA A 126 18.09 -31.01 -27.33
N LEU A 127 19.37 -30.86 -26.96
CA LEU A 127 20.47 -30.72 -27.92
C LEU A 127 20.62 -31.97 -28.79
N ALA A 128 20.48 -33.17 -28.21
CA ALA A 128 20.50 -34.42 -28.97
C ALA A 128 19.32 -34.52 -29.95
N GLN A 129 18.13 -34.07 -29.55
CA GLN A 129 16.96 -33.99 -30.42
C GLN A 129 17.17 -33.00 -31.57
N GLU A 130 17.73 -31.82 -31.32
CA GLU A 130 18.06 -30.86 -32.37
C GLU A 130 19.07 -31.41 -33.37
N GLN A 131 20.12 -32.08 -32.91
CA GLN A 131 21.10 -32.74 -33.77
C GLN A 131 20.47 -33.84 -34.61
N LEU A 132 19.57 -34.63 -34.02
CA LEU A 132 18.87 -35.72 -34.69
C LEU A 132 17.88 -35.19 -35.75
N GLU A 133 17.16 -34.11 -35.45
CA GLU A 133 16.29 -33.40 -36.41
C GLU A 133 17.10 -32.77 -37.55
N ALA A 134 18.26 -32.17 -37.25
CA ALA A 134 19.17 -31.64 -38.26
C ALA A 134 19.72 -32.75 -39.18
N LEU A 135 20.05 -33.93 -38.61
CA LEU A 135 20.47 -35.10 -39.38
C LEU A 135 19.33 -35.67 -40.24
N LYS A 136 18.10 -35.77 -39.72
CA LYS A 136 16.92 -36.20 -40.49
C LYS A 136 16.66 -35.28 -41.68
N ARG A 137 16.67 -33.95 -41.47
CA ARG A 137 16.53 -32.96 -42.55
C ARG A 137 17.61 -33.11 -43.61
N ARG A 138 18.85 -33.45 -43.22
CA ARG A 138 19.98 -33.67 -44.14
C ARG A 138 19.88 -35.02 -44.88
N MET A 139 19.25 -36.03 -44.28
CA MET A 139 19.06 -37.38 -44.83
C MET A 139 17.75 -37.53 -45.65
N GLY A 140 16.96 -36.47 -45.78
CA GLY A 140 15.84 -36.41 -46.74
C GLY A 140 14.63 -37.29 -46.38
N ARG A 141 14.22 -37.34 -45.11
CA ARG A 141 12.87 -37.75 -44.69
C ARG A 141 12.31 -36.79 -43.66
#